data_AF-A0A7S2G357-F1
#
_entry.id   AF-A0A7S2G357-F1
#
_cell.length_a   1.000
_cell.length_b   1.000
_cell.length_c   1.000
_cell.angle_alpha   90.00
_cell.angle_beta   90.00
_cell.angle_gamma   90.00
#
_symmetry.space_group_name_H-M   'P 1'
#
loop_
_entity.id
_entity.type
_entity.pdbx_description
1 polymer ?
#
loop_
_entity_poly.entity_id
_entity_poly.type
_entity_poly.pdbx_seq_one_letter_code
_entity_poly.pdbx_strand_id
1 'polypeptide(L)'
;MAQASRLLLLCRWHGLVSCQSGSALLTPCASLLSPSMGQGHGRWTTPRSRAAPTALLPVPCDDSKVIGSNSPMNGKDGTLFVSEDQYSIKPLLLNSSNHHVFNINLHEGSQCRQNVERYYCLCKDFSDLHVTTSCFTIWRQHKKTNGYAKVIPAVASGDANEAVRIFFFDDNLDWEGHETSPGICNLRDVSTGKFVDFGEGHNGFRREHAARHTVIHHSTEFNNVLVKANILDAMEDPEYFANIVHKYSQEGEKIIVFMDVNSTIVCNDTVQGKDLAGTLLSTLFEFIELRPTTPFDLTWDSEEPIRVDKTKSLKQLVKEITHNNSGVYSAFWTEPICWKFFSEVVTRGDLRWVGEEQLMTLEALQGLFQEYLVSLEAVTTKDGIADSWFRVFEGLKGQHTVVLNSFGVDTRKVILATVPNEKRVLQITVNYEIWDSRDVTKFESQFASKDS
;
A
#
# COMPACT_ATOMS: atom_id res chain seq x y z
N MET A 1 17.44 56.17 8.01
CA MET A 1 16.31 56.96 8.54
C MET A 1 15.53 57.56 7.38
N ALA A 2 14.53 56.83 6.89
CA ALA A 2 13.38 57.37 6.15
C ALA A 2 12.34 56.26 6.09
N GLN A 3 11.11 56.62 6.45
CA GLN A 3 10.03 55.73 6.86
C GLN A 3 9.42 54.93 5.70
N ALA A 4 9.11 53.68 6.02
CA ALA A 4 8.16 52.83 5.32
C ALA A 4 6.72 53.24 5.60
N SER A 5 5.79 52.95 4.67
CA SER A 5 4.45 52.41 4.97
C SER A 5 3.61 52.06 3.72
N ARG A 6 3.02 50.85 3.77
CA ARG A 6 1.78 50.33 3.11
C ARG A 6 1.90 49.97 1.61
N LEU A 7 1.78 48.72 1.11
CA LEU A 7 0.90 47.53 1.34
C LEU A 7 -0.54 47.70 0.78
N LEU A 8 -0.84 47.09 -0.39
CA LEU A 8 -1.91 46.08 -0.64
C LEU A 8 -2.40 45.98 -2.13
N LEU A 9 -2.63 44.72 -2.55
CA LEU A 9 -3.57 44.14 -3.56
C LEU A 9 -3.38 44.49 -5.06
N LEU A 10 -3.22 43.57 -6.03
CA LEU A 10 -3.92 42.33 -6.52
C LEU A 10 -4.66 42.57 -7.85
N CYS A 11 -4.50 41.61 -8.78
CA CYS A 11 -5.33 41.21 -9.93
C CYS A 11 -5.03 41.67 -11.37
N ARG A 12 -4.53 40.68 -12.15
CA ARG A 12 -5.10 40.06 -13.37
C ARG A 12 -4.59 40.41 -14.80
N TRP A 13 -4.35 39.29 -15.53
CA TRP A 13 -4.54 39.01 -16.98
C TRP A 13 -3.57 39.64 -18.00
N HIS A 14 -3.16 39.01 -19.11
CA HIS A 14 -3.58 37.80 -19.84
C HIS A 14 -2.41 37.32 -20.74
N GLY A 15 -2.37 36.04 -21.13
CA GLY A 15 -1.49 35.53 -22.18
C GLY A 15 -2.19 34.47 -23.05
N LEU A 16 -2.81 34.95 -24.13
CA LEU A 16 -3.33 34.18 -25.26
C LEU A 16 -2.33 34.29 -26.42
N VAL A 17 -1.94 33.19 -27.05
CA VAL A 17 -1.34 33.18 -28.39
C VAL A 17 -2.12 32.19 -29.25
N SER A 18 -2.70 32.71 -30.33
CA SER A 18 -3.34 31.96 -31.40
C SER A 18 -2.34 31.61 -32.50
N CYS A 19 -2.51 30.45 -33.12
CA CYS A 19 -2.15 30.24 -34.53
C CYS A 19 -3.35 29.57 -35.24
N GLN A 20 -3.89 30.29 -36.22
CA GLN A 20 -4.67 29.81 -37.37
C GLN A 20 -3.74 28.92 -38.26
N SER A 21 -4.13 28.13 -39.25
CA SER A 21 -5.36 27.56 -39.82
C SER A 21 -4.87 26.65 -40.98
N GLY A 22 -5.61 25.62 -41.36
CA GLY A 22 -5.23 24.79 -42.50
C GLY A 22 -6.26 23.70 -42.80
N SER A 23 -7.19 24.03 -43.69
CA SER A 23 -8.28 23.15 -44.15
C SER A 23 -7.80 22.24 -45.28
N ALA A 24 -8.17 20.96 -45.23
CA ALA A 24 -8.35 20.13 -46.42
C ALA A 24 -9.42 19.05 -46.15
N LEU A 25 -10.44 19.05 -47.01
CA LEU A 25 -11.50 18.07 -47.15
C LEU A 25 -10.95 16.72 -47.66
N LEU A 26 -11.58 15.59 -47.27
CA LEU A 26 -12.07 14.54 -48.18
C LEU A 26 -12.78 13.39 -47.41
N THR A 27 -14.07 13.24 -47.72
CA THR A 27 -14.95 12.03 -47.84
C THR A 27 -15.04 10.92 -46.77
N PRO A 28 -16.27 10.39 -46.53
CA PRO A 28 -16.54 9.32 -45.56
C PRO A 28 -16.50 7.92 -46.20
N CYS A 29 -16.02 6.92 -45.46
CA CYS A 29 -16.29 5.51 -45.75
C CYS A 29 -17.08 4.92 -44.58
N ALA A 30 -18.26 4.41 -44.93
CA ALA A 30 -19.08 3.56 -44.09
C ALA A 30 -18.47 2.16 -44.03
N SER A 31 -18.46 1.55 -42.84
CA SER A 31 -18.54 0.10 -42.71
C SER A 31 -19.15 -0.26 -41.36
N LEU A 32 -20.33 -0.87 -41.46
CA LEU A 32 -20.94 -1.76 -40.49
C LEU A 32 -19.89 -2.72 -39.91
N LEU A 33 -19.95 -2.99 -38.61
CA LEU A 33 -19.77 -4.31 -37.99
C LEU A 33 -20.13 -4.21 -36.50
N SER A 34 -21.18 -4.93 -36.12
CA SER A 34 -21.53 -5.22 -34.72
C SER A 34 -20.42 -6.05 -34.06
N PRO A 35 -20.13 -5.87 -32.77
CA PRO A 35 -19.53 -6.91 -31.97
C PRO A 35 -20.52 -7.47 -30.96
N SER A 36 -20.68 -8.78 -31.05
CA SER A 36 -21.12 -9.67 -29.98
C SER A 36 -20.41 -9.37 -28.66
N MET A 37 -21.16 -9.33 -27.57
CA MET A 37 -20.63 -9.35 -26.21
C MET A 37 -19.83 -10.64 -26.00
N GLY A 38 -18.51 -10.51 -25.93
CA GLY A 38 -17.60 -11.56 -25.47
C GLY A 38 -17.19 -11.27 -24.03
N GLN A 39 -17.46 -12.22 -23.13
CA GLN A 39 -16.94 -12.23 -21.77
C GLN A 39 -15.41 -12.25 -21.81
N GLY A 40 -14.79 -11.12 -21.45
CA GLY A 40 -13.34 -11.00 -21.32
C GLY A 40 -12.90 -11.39 -19.91
N HIS A 41 -12.70 -12.68 -19.65
CA HIS A 41 -11.87 -13.10 -18.52
C HIS A 41 -10.42 -12.77 -18.86
N GLY A 42 -9.85 -11.76 -18.20
CA GLY A 42 -8.44 -11.40 -18.29
C GLY A 42 -7.58 -12.54 -17.75
N ARG A 43 -7.14 -13.44 -18.64
CA ARG A 43 -6.23 -14.53 -18.31
C ARG A 43 -4.83 -13.96 -18.08
N TRP A 44 -4.24 -14.27 -16.93
CA TRP A 44 -2.82 -14.09 -16.64
C TRP A 44 -1.97 -14.58 -17.81
N THR A 45 -1.21 -13.66 -18.45
CA THR A 45 -0.25 -14.03 -19.50
C THR A 45 1.14 -14.12 -18.87
N THR A 46 1.66 -15.34 -18.76
CA THR A 46 3.05 -15.59 -18.33
C THR A 46 4.03 -15.09 -19.40
N PRO A 47 5.03 -14.26 -19.08
CA PRO A 47 6.07 -13.90 -20.04
C PRO A 47 7.03 -15.07 -20.29
N ARG A 48 7.47 -15.21 -21.55
CA ARG A 48 8.51 -16.18 -21.97
C ARG A 48 9.86 -15.80 -21.37
N SER A 49 10.54 -16.76 -20.76
CA SER A 49 11.90 -16.60 -20.21
C SER A 49 12.91 -16.25 -21.32
N ARG A 50 13.78 -15.27 -21.04
CA ARG A 50 15.01 -15.03 -21.82
C ARG A 50 16.17 -15.71 -21.13
N ALA A 51 16.99 -16.41 -21.90
CA ALA A 51 18.22 -17.04 -21.44
C ALA A 51 19.23 -16.00 -20.93
N ALA A 52 19.86 -16.30 -19.78
CA ALA A 52 20.90 -15.49 -19.16
C ALA A 52 22.26 -15.62 -19.88
N PRO A 53 23.08 -14.56 -19.95
CA PRO A 53 24.45 -14.65 -20.44
C PRO A 53 25.41 -15.12 -19.34
N THR A 54 26.48 -15.76 -19.82
CA THR A 54 27.54 -16.49 -19.10
C THR A 54 28.33 -15.62 -18.10
N ALA A 55 28.58 -16.20 -16.92
CA ALA A 55 29.24 -15.57 -15.78
C ALA A 55 30.75 -15.28 -15.98
N LEU A 56 31.20 -14.16 -15.40
CA LEU A 56 32.62 -13.88 -15.12
C LEU A 56 32.90 -14.20 -13.65
N LEU A 57 34.06 -14.83 -13.40
CA LEU A 57 34.51 -15.28 -12.08
C LEU A 57 34.82 -14.11 -11.13
N PRO A 58 34.41 -14.15 -9.85
CA PRO A 58 34.82 -13.16 -8.86
C PRO A 58 36.16 -13.51 -8.17
N VAL A 59 36.84 -12.45 -7.76
CA VAL A 59 38.07 -12.41 -6.94
C VAL A 59 37.72 -12.78 -5.48
N PRO A 60 38.56 -13.53 -4.75
CA PRO A 60 38.26 -13.90 -3.37
C PRO A 60 38.39 -12.69 -2.43
N CYS A 61 37.34 -12.41 -1.67
CA CYS A 61 37.38 -11.58 -0.48
C CYS A 61 37.56 -12.45 0.77
N ASP A 62 38.28 -11.91 1.74
CA ASP A 62 38.82 -12.59 2.92
C ASP A 62 37.73 -12.90 3.97
N ASP A 63 37.41 -14.19 4.12
CA ASP A 63 36.34 -14.76 4.98
C ASP A 63 36.75 -14.94 6.46
N SER A 64 37.54 -14.03 7.02
CA SER A 64 37.93 -14.12 8.44
C SER A 64 37.04 -13.27 9.36
N LYS A 65 35.75 -13.68 9.50
CA LYS A 65 34.88 -13.54 10.69
C LYS A 65 33.44 -13.97 10.34
N VAL A 66 33.27 -15.22 9.94
CA VAL A 66 31.95 -15.86 9.93
C VAL A 66 31.52 -16.06 11.38
N ILE A 67 30.71 -15.14 11.90
CA ILE A 67 29.86 -15.39 13.07
C ILE A 67 28.89 -16.48 12.63
N GLY A 68 28.92 -17.64 13.31
CA GLY A 68 28.08 -18.78 12.96
C GLY A 68 26.62 -18.36 12.84
N SER A 69 25.94 -18.88 11.82
CA SER A 69 24.52 -18.71 11.55
C SER A 69 23.68 -19.28 12.69
N ASN A 70 23.56 -18.51 13.78
CA ASN A 70 22.62 -18.79 14.85
C ASN A 70 21.28 -18.18 14.43
N SER A 71 20.49 -18.94 13.66
CA SER A 71 19.07 -18.66 13.53
C SER A 71 18.47 -18.52 14.93
N PRO A 72 17.47 -17.63 15.15
CA PRO A 72 16.78 -17.54 16.44
C PRO A 72 16.33 -18.95 16.84
N MET A 73 16.91 -19.48 17.92
CA MET A 73 16.60 -20.84 18.35
C MET A 73 15.20 -20.83 18.93
N ASN A 74 14.31 -21.62 18.34
CA ASN A 74 13.06 -21.99 19.00
C ASN A 74 13.45 -22.74 20.29
N GLY A 75 13.17 -22.13 21.44
CA GLY A 75 13.26 -22.85 22.72
C GLY A 75 12.37 -24.10 22.68
N LYS A 76 12.65 -25.10 23.51
CA LYS A 76 11.84 -26.33 23.60
C LYS A 76 10.34 -26.06 23.86
N ASP A 77 10.01 -24.87 24.36
CA ASP A 77 8.66 -24.43 24.70
C ASP A 77 8.03 -23.51 23.64
N GLY A 78 8.70 -23.31 22.49
CA GLY A 78 8.25 -22.41 21.42
C GLY A 78 8.48 -20.92 21.69
N THR A 79 9.22 -20.57 22.75
CA THR A 79 9.65 -19.21 23.05
C THR A 79 10.73 -18.76 22.06
N LEU A 80 10.59 -17.52 21.56
CA LEU A 80 11.52 -16.94 20.60
C LEU A 80 12.74 -16.36 21.36
N PHE A 81 13.94 -16.87 21.10
CA PHE A 81 15.17 -16.27 21.61
C PHE A 81 15.81 -15.39 20.52
N VAL A 82 15.62 -14.09 20.63
CA VAL A 82 16.44 -13.10 19.91
C VAL A 82 17.54 -12.66 20.88
N SER A 83 18.81 -12.91 20.54
CA SER A 83 19.93 -12.47 21.36
C SER A 83 19.97 -10.93 21.40
N GLU A 84 19.82 -10.33 22.59
CA GLU A 84 19.84 -8.88 22.79
C GLU A 84 21.13 -8.23 22.25
N ASP A 85 22.25 -8.95 22.33
CA ASP A 85 23.56 -8.48 21.89
C ASP A 85 23.72 -8.47 20.36
N GLN A 86 22.99 -9.32 19.63
CA GLN A 86 23.19 -9.52 18.19
C GLN A 86 22.73 -8.31 17.36
N TYR A 87 21.65 -7.64 17.77
CA TYR A 87 21.07 -6.53 17.00
C TYR A 87 21.09 -5.19 17.74
N SER A 88 21.42 -5.15 19.04
CA SER A 88 21.36 -3.94 19.87
C SER A 88 20.00 -3.23 19.83
N ILE A 89 18.90 -3.97 19.65
CA ILE A 89 17.54 -3.44 19.65
C ILE A 89 16.99 -3.56 21.07
N LYS A 90 16.41 -2.48 21.59
CA LYS A 90 15.96 -2.44 22.99
C LYS A 90 14.64 -3.21 23.15
N PRO A 91 14.56 -4.17 24.08
CA PRO A 91 13.28 -4.73 24.49
C PRO A 91 12.37 -3.62 25.04
N LEU A 92 11.10 -3.65 24.66
CA LEU A 92 10.07 -2.77 25.23
C LEU A 92 9.37 -3.53 26.36
N LEU A 93 9.62 -3.09 27.60
CA LEU A 93 9.00 -3.70 28.77
C LEU A 93 7.53 -3.25 28.88
N LEU A 94 6.62 -4.11 28.45
CA LEU A 94 5.18 -3.96 28.68
C LEU A 94 4.79 -4.68 29.98
N ASN A 95 3.89 -4.09 30.76
CA ASN A 95 3.64 -4.41 32.18
C ASN A 95 3.16 -5.84 32.51
N SER A 96 3.06 -6.78 31.56
CA SER A 96 2.46 -8.09 31.83
C SER A 96 2.58 -9.13 30.70
N SER A 97 3.37 -8.91 29.65
CA SER A 97 3.29 -9.75 28.44
C SER A 97 4.46 -10.70 28.26
N ASN A 98 4.19 -11.99 28.04
CA ASN A 98 5.15 -12.95 27.48
C ASN A 98 5.39 -12.73 25.97
N HIS A 99 5.19 -11.51 25.48
CA HIS A 99 5.35 -11.14 24.08
C HIS A 99 6.71 -10.51 23.86
N HIS A 100 7.32 -10.83 22.73
CA HIS A 100 8.63 -10.31 22.34
C HIS A 100 8.45 -8.98 21.60
N VAL A 101 8.39 -7.89 22.36
CA VAL A 101 8.23 -6.53 21.83
C VAL A 101 9.55 -5.78 21.91
N PHE A 102 9.95 -5.19 20.79
CA PHE A 102 11.19 -4.43 20.65
C PHE A 102 10.89 -3.05 20.10
N ASN A 103 11.67 -2.05 20.49
CA ASN A 103 11.61 -0.71 19.92
C ASN A 103 12.89 -0.38 19.16
N ILE A 104 12.74 0.22 17.98
CA ILE A 104 13.83 0.66 17.13
C ILE A 104 13.59 2.08 16.62
N ASN A 105 14.65 2.89 16.54
CA ASN A 105 14.58 4.22 15.95
C ASN A 105 15.05 4.16 14.49
N LEU A 106 14.14 4.43 13.55
CA LEU A 106 14.43 4.39 12.10
C LEU A 106 14.36 5.76 11.41
N HIS A 107 14.09 6.84 12.15
CA HIS A 107 13.88 8.18 11.57
C HIS A 107 14.83 9.25 12.09
N GLU A 108 15.33 9.12 13.32
CA GLU A 108 16.02 10.21 14.00
C GLU A 108 17.43 9.83 14.44
N GLY A 109 18.29 10.83 14.52
CA GLY A 109 19.62 10.72 15.10
C GLY A 109 20.68 10.08 14.19
N SER A 110 21.92 10.10 14.66
CA SER A 110 23.09 9.63 13.91
C SER A 110 23.14 8.12 13.69
N GLN A 111 22.34 7.36 14.43
CA GLN A 111 22.29 5.89 14.36
C GLN A 111 21.26 5.36 13.36
N CYS A 112 20.48 6.22 12.71
CA CYS A 112 19.43 5.81 11.77
C CYS A 112 19.95 4.80 10.73
N ARG A 113 21.10 5.08 10.09
CA ARG A 113 21.74 4.14 9.14
C ARG A 113 21.98 2.75 9.74
N GLN A 114 22.62 2.68 10.91
CA GLN A 114 22.93 1.42 11.58
C GLN A 114 21.65 0.67 11.98
N ASN A 115 20.60 1.40 12.34
CA ASN A 115 19.33 0.81 12.71
C ASN A 115 18.56 0.27 11.49
N VAL A 116 18.66 0.91 10.31
CA VAL A 116 18.12 0.35 9.05
C VAL A 116 18.81 -0.99 8.74
N GLU A 117 20.14 -1.05 8.86
CA GLU A 117 20.90 -2.29 8.66
C GLU A 117 20.49 -3.38 9.66
N ARG A 118 20.40 -3.06 10.95
CA ARG A 118 19.95 -3.99 11.99
C ARG A 118 18.53 -4.48 11.77
N TYR A 119 17.63 -3.59 11.37
CA TYR A 119 16.24 -3.93 11.05
C TYR A 119 16.17 -4.90 9.85
N TYR A 120 16.96 -4.64 8.82
CA TYR A 120 17.09 -5.54 7.68
C TYR A 120 17.64 -6.91 8.09
N CYS A 121 18.74 -6.98 8.84
CA CYS A 121 19.31 -8.25 9.29
C CYS A 121 18.29 -9.04 10.13
N LEU A 122 17.56 -8.38 11.03
CA LEU A 122 16.50 -9.01 11.79
C LEU A 122 15.40 -9.59 10.88
N CYS A 123 14.94 -8.84 9.88
CA CYS A 123 13.97 -9.33 8.90
C CYS A 123 14.52 -10.47 8.02
N LYS A 124 15.82 -10.47 7.71
CA LYS A 124 16.47 -11.51 6.90
C LYS A 124 16.64 -12.82 7.69
N ASP A 125 17.06 -12.72 8.95
CA ASP A 125 17.42 -13.85 9.80
C ASP A 125 16.20 -14.50 10.46
N PHE A 126 15.17 -13.70 10.76
CA PHE A 126 13.90 -14.25 11.19
C PHE A 126 13.19 -14.96 10.04
N SER A 127 12.35 -15.94 10.36
CA SER A 127 11.41 -16.56 9.42
C SER A 127 10.10 -16.72 10.16
N ASP A 128 8.96 -16.70 9.44
CA ASP A 128 7.58 -16.63 9.98
C ASP A 128 7.05 -15.19 10.07
N LEU A 129 6.00 -14.95 10.87
CA LEU A 129 5.29 -13.68 10.99
C LEU A 129 6.01 -12.65 11.89
N HIS A 130 6.18 -11.46 11.33
CA HIS A 130 6.63 -10.23 11.99
C HIS A 130 5.52 -9.19 11.98
N VAL A 131 5.59 -8.26 12.94
CA VAL A 131 4.78 -7.06 12.95
C VAL A 131 5.71 -5.87 13.15
N THR A 132 5.60 -4.88 12.28
CA THR A 132 6.23 -3.57 12.47
C THR A 132 5.16 -2.49 12.53
N THR A 133 5.11 -1.79 13.65
CA THR A 133 4.22 -0.65 13.85
C THR A 133 5.02 0.63 13.66
N SER A 134 4.77 1.32 12.54
CA SER A 134 5.42 2.56 12.14
C SER A 134 4.87 3.77 12.91
N CYS A 135 5.68 4.81 13.08
CA CYS A 135 5.29 6.00 13.84
C CYS A 135 4.38 6.94 13.04
N PHE A 136 3.07 6.91 13.29
CA PHE A 136 2.11 7.80 12.63
C PHE A 136 2.34 9.28 12.98
N THR A 137 2.79 9.56 14.22
CA THR A 137 3.07 10.93 14.69
C THR A 137 4.14 11.60 13.84
N ILE A 138 5.29 10.95 13.64
CA ILE A 138 6.38 11.47 12.79
C ILE A 138 5.87 11.71 11.37
N TRP A 139 5.26 10.69 10.76
CA TRP A 139 4.77 10.80 9.38
C TRP A 139 3.81 11.99 9.21
N ARG A 140 2.87 12.19 10.15
CA ARG A 140 1.95 13.32 10.17
C ARG A 140 2.66 14.67 10.35
N GLN A 141 3.61 14.77 11.28
CA GLN A 141 4.38 16.00 11.53
C GLN A 141 5.15 16.45 10.29
N HIS A 142 5.60 15.50 9.48
CA HIS A 142 6.31 15.73 8.23
C HIS A 142 5.39 15.77 7.00
N LYS A 143 4.12 16.14 7.18
CA LYS A 143 3.13 16.31 6.09
C LYS A 143 2.93 15.06 5.24
N LYS A 144 3.09 13.88 5.84
CA LYS A 144 2.83 12.57 5.21
C LYS A 144 3.69 12.31 3.97
N THR A 145 4.97 12.65 4.04
CA THR A 145 5.92 12.40 2.94
C THR A 145 6.60 11.03 3.08
N ASN A 146 7.06 10.49 1.95
CA ASN A 146 7.75 9.20 1.86
C ASN A 146 8.97 9.10 2.79
N GLY A 147 9.77 10.15 2.92
CA GLY A 147 10.99 10.15 3.75
C GLY A 147 10.76 9.91 5.25
N TYR A 148 9.52 10.04 5.72
CA TYR A 148 9.09 9.85 7.10
C TYR A 148 8.00 8.78 7.23
N ALA A 149 7.79 8.00 6.17
CA ALA A 149 6.78 6.97 6.12
C ALA A 149 7.32 5.60 6.59
N LYS A 150 6.65 4.50 6.25
CA LYS A 150 7.06 3.15 6.70
C LYS A 150 8.41 2.78 6.08
N VAL A 151 9.38 2.42 6.91
CA VAL A 151 10.73 2.09 6.44
C VAL A 151 10.77 0.71 5.81
N ILE A 152 11.17 0.67 4.54
CA ILE A 152 11.34 -0.56 3.75
C ILE A 152 12.83 -0.66 3.38
N PRO A 153 13.53 -1.73 3.78
CA PRO A 153 14.93 -1.92 3.39
C PRO A 153 15.05 -2.09 1.87
N ALA A 154 16.07 -1.48 1.28
CA ALA A 154 16.44 -1.63 -0.12
C ALA A 154 17.82 -2.25 -0.24
N VAL A 155 17.91 -3.34 -1.01
CA VAL A 155 19.14 -4.13 -1.19
C VAL A 155 19.59 -3.99 -2.64
N ALA A 156 20.81 -3.56 -2.89
CA ALA A 156 21.31 -3.38 -4.25
C ALA A 156 21.45 -4.75 -4.95
N SER A 157 21.03 -4.85 -6.21
CA SER A 157 21.08 -6.11 -6.99
C SER A 157 22.49 -6.63 -7.28
N GLY A 158 23.50 -5.77 -7.17
CA GLY A 158 24.91 -6.14 -7.35
C GLY A 158 25.57 -6.77 -6.12
N ASP A 159 24.88 -6.83 -4.98
CA ASP A 159 25.43 -7.46 -3.77
C ASP A 159 25.36 -8.98 -3.89
N ALA A 160 26.38 -9.56 -4.53
CA ALA A 160 26.46 -10.98 -4.88
C ALA A 160 26.37 -11.93 -3.67
N ASN A 161 26.55 -11.40 -2.45
CA ASN A 161 26.47 -12.17 -1.22
C ASN A 161 25.03 -12.27 -0.68
N GLU A 162 24.06 -11.56 -1.27
CA GLU A 162 22.69 -11.50 -0.75
C GLU A 162 21.65 -11.96 -1.77
N ALA A 163 21.33 -13.26 -1.74
CA ALA A 163 20.15 -13.79 -2.41
C ALA A 163 18.89 -13.43 -1.61
N VAL A 164 18.49 -12.15 -1.62
CA VAL A 164 17.31 -11.64 -0.90
C VAL A 164 16.44 -10.82 -1.84
N ARG A 165 15.12 -11.00 -1.77
CA ARG A 165 14.11 -10.23 -2.50
C ARG A 165 13.09 -9.64 -1.55
N ILE A 166 12.88 -8.34 -1.66
CA ILE A 166 11.99 -7.59 -0.76
C ILE A 166 10.76 -7.12 -1.52
N PHE A 167 9.59 -7.45 -1.00
CA PHE A 167 8.30 -6.98 -1.49
C PHE A 167 7.68 -6.00 -0.51
N PHE A 168 7.04 -4.94 -1.01
CA PHE A 168 6.20 -4.08 -0.20
C PHE A 168 4.84 -3.87 -0.87
N PHE A 169 3.79 -4.36 -0.21
CA PHE A 169 2.41 -4.25 -0.64
C PHE A 169 1.66 -3.23 0.24
N ASP A 170 1.12 -2.19 -0.39
CA ASP A 170 0.33 -1.14 0.29
C ASP A 170 -0.58 -0.45 -0.75
N ASP A 171 -1.85 -0.22 -0.42
CA ASP A 171 -2.84 0.39 -1.31
C ASP A 171 -2.60 1.89 -1.56
N ASN A 172 -1.83 2.54 -0.68
CA ASN A 172 -1.61 3.99 -0.68
C ASN A 172 -0.23 4.40 -1.22
N LEU A 173 0.43 3.53 -1.99
CA LEU A 173 1.67 3.90 -2.68
C LEU A 173 1.45 5.06 -3.66
N ASP A 174 2.38 6.02 -3.60
CA ASP A 174 2.46 7.16 -4.50
C ASP A 174 3.68 6.99 -5.41
N TRP A 175 3.47 7.08 -6.72
CA TRP A 175 4.48 6.75 -7.72
C TRP A 175 5.36 7.93 -8.14
N GLU A 176 5.17 9.14 -7.58
CA GLU A 176 6.22 10.16 -7.65
C GLU A 176 7.50 9.64 -6.98
N GLY A 177 7.36 8.92 -5.86
CA GLY A 177 8.41 8.11 -5.27
C GLY A 177 9.68 8.87 -4.85
N HIS A 178 9.58 10.17 -4.59
CA HIS A 178 10.67 10.99 -4.06
C HIS A 178 10.58 11.08 -2.54
N GLU A 179 11.71 11.35 -1.87
CA GLU A 179 11.75 11.47 -0.40
C GLU A 179 10.77 12.54 0.14
N THR A 180 10.60 13.63 -0.60
CA THR A 180 9.77 14.76 -0.23
C THR A 180 8.36 14.72 -0.80
N SER A 181 8.04 13.77 -1.68
CA SER A 181 6.69 13.64 -2.21
C SER A 181 5.74 13.04 -1.16
N PRO A 182 4.44 13.34 -1.22
CA PRO A 182 3.45 12.64 -0.42
C PRO A 182 3.54 11.13 -0.63
N GLY A 183 3.32 10.34 0.41
CA GLY A 183 3.28 8.88 0.28
C GLY A 183 3.60 8.13 1.56
N ILE A 184 3.64 6.81 1.44
CA ILE A 184 3.64 5.86 2.56
C ILE A 184 4.90 5.00 2.63
N CYS A 185 5.81 5.11 1.64
CA CYS A 185 6.98 4.25 1.51
C CYS A 185 8.28 5.01 1.75
N ASN A 186 8.99 4.65 2.79
CA ASN A 186 10.33 5.15 3.09
C ASN A 186 11.37 4.11 2.67
N LEU A 187 11.67 4.03 1.37
CA LEU A 187 12.60 3.06 0.82
C LEU A 187 14.05 3.47 1.16
N ARG A 188 14.75 2.68 1.97
CA ARG A 188 16.08 3.02 2.51
C ARG A 188 17.11 1.98 2.13
N ASP A 189 18.15 2.41 1.44
CA ASP A 189 19.32 1.57 1.13
C ASP A 189 19.96 1.09 2.42
N VAL A 190 20.03 -0.23 2.60
CA VAL A 190 20.59 -0.89 3.79
C VAL A 190 22.03 -0.46 4.03
N SER A 191 22.83 -0.33 2.97
CA SER A 191 24.26 -0.06 3.07
C SER A 191 24.55 1.38 3.45
N THR A 192 23.80 2.34 2.92
CA THR A 192 24.06 3.79 3.10
C THR A 192 23.10 4.47 4.07
N GLY A 193 21.94 3.86 4.36
CA GLY A 193 20.82 4.47 5.09
C GLY A 193 20.11 5.60 4.34
N LYS A 194 20.47 5.86 3.08
CA LYS A 194 19.88 6.93 2.28
C LYS A 194 18.54 6.52 1.68
N PHE A 195 17.70 7.51 1.40
CA PHE A 195 16.47 7.29 0.66
C PHE A 195 16.79 6.83 -0.77
N VAL A 196 16.01 5.89 -1.28
CA VAL A 196 16.08 5.42 -2.67
C VAL A 196 14.82 5.89 -3.38
N ASP A 197 14.97 6.82 -4.33
CA ASP A 197 13.87 7.26 -5.18
C ASP A 197 13.33 6.08 -6.00
N PHE A 198 12.03 5.83 -5.93
CA PHE A 198 11.37 4.69 -6.56
C PHE A 198 10.32 5.09 -7.62
N GLY A 199 10.35 6.36 -8.02
CA GLY A 199 9.63 6.86 -9.19
C GLY A 199 10.08 6.15 -10.48
N GLU A 200 9.18 6.09 -11.46
CA GLU A 200 9.46 5.41 -12.74
C GLU A 200 10.71 6.03 -13.43
N GLY A 201 11.67 5.19 -13.79
CA GLY A 201 12.93 5.61 -14.43
C GLY A 201 14.06 6.00 -13.47
N HIS A 202 13.82 6.04 -12.16
CA HIS A 202 14.84 6.27 -11.15
C HIS A 202 15.31 4.95 -10.52
N ASN A 203 16.61 4.81 -10.26
CA ASN A 203 17.21 3.64 -9.58
C ASN A 203 16.71 2.30 -10.16
N GLY A 204 16.66 2.20 -11.49
CA GLY A 204 16.20 1.02 -12.21
C GLY A 204 14.71 0.68 -12.11
N PHE A 205 13.87 1.49 -11.44
CA PHE A 205 12.44 1.20 -11.27
C PHE A 205 11.65 1.33 -12.56
N ARG A 206 10.80 0.33 -12.82
CA ARG A 206 9.89 0.25 -13.96
C ARG A 206 8.50 -0.12 -13.49
N ARG A 207 7.51 0.47 -14.14
CA ARG A 207 6.10 0.23 -13.87
C ARG A 207 5.55 -0.93 -14.71
N GLU A 208 4.77 -1.78 -14.06
CA GLU A 208 3.98 -2.86 -14.66
C GLU A 208 2.60 -2.93 -14.00
N HIS A 209 1.70 -3.70 -14.61
CA HIS A 209 0.41 -4.07 -14.01
C HIS A 209 0.38 -5.59 -13.80
N ALA A 210 -0.14 -6.03 -12.65
CA ALA A 210 -0.37 -7.45 -12.36
C ALA A 210 -1.83 -7.86 -12.52
N ALA A 211 -2.75 -6.95 -12.25
CA ALA A 211 -4.19 -7.16 -12.37
C ALA A 211 -4.85 -5.85 -12.88
N ARG A 212 -6.18 -5.75 -12.81
CA ARG A 212 -6.91 -4.60 -13.35
C ARG A 212 -6.48 -3.30 -12.68
N HIS A 213 -6.36 -3.29 -11.35
CA HIS A 213 -6.10 -2.09 -10.58
C HIS A 213 -4.74 -2.10 -9.86
N THR A 214 -4.07 -3.25 -9.85
CA THR A 214 -2.77 -3.43 -9.19
C THR A 214 -1.62 -2.96 -10.06
N VAL A 215 -0.85 -2.01 -9.53
CA VAL A 215 0.35 -1.46 -10.15
C VAL A 215 1.59 -1.95 -9.41
N ILE A 216 2.63 -2.34 -10.16
CA ILE A 216 3.89 -2.82 -9.62
C ILE A 216 5.03 -1.94 -10.11
N HIS A 217 5.89 -1.52 -9.18
CA HIS A 217 7.20 -0.94 -9.46
C HIS A 217 8.29 -1.94 -9.06
N HIS A 218 9.06 -2.46 -10.01
CA HIS A 218 10.21 -3.33 -9.71
C HIS A 218 11.49 -2.69 -10.22
N SER A 219 12.60 -2.91 -9.52
CA SER A 219 13.89 -2.31 -9.85
C SER A 219 14.86 -3.32 -10.48
N THR A 220 15.66 -2.85 -11.44
CA THR A 220 16.83 -3.58 -11.96
C THR A 220 18.12 -3.29 -11.20
N GLU A 221 18.13 -2.30 -10.32
CA GLU A 221 19.30 -1.88 -9.52
C GLU A 221 19.17 -2.28 -8.05
N PHE A 222 17.94 -2.51 -7.58
CA PHE A 222 17.62 -2.98 -6.24
C PHE A 222 16.74 -4.23 -6.29
N ASN A 223 16.92 -5.15 -5.34
CA ASN A 223 16.13 -6.36 -5.20
C ASN A 223 14.77 -6.09 -4.52
N ASN A 224 14.09 -5.03 -4.98
CA ASN A 224 12.86 -4.53 -4.39
C ASN A 224 11.72 -4.55 -5.41
N VAL A 225 10.54 -4.95 -4.94
CA VAL A 225 9.28 -4.94 -5.69
C VAL A 225 8.24 -4.22 -4.84
N LEU A 226 7.79 -3.07 -5.30
CA LEU A 226 6.76 -2.26 -4.65
C LEU A 226 5.44 -2.52 -5.38
N VAL A 227 4.38 -2.80 -4.64
CA VAL A 227 3.09 -3.22 -5.18
C VAL A 227 2.01 -2.35 -4.59
N LYS A 228 1.41 -1.49 -5.43
CA LYS A 228 0.18 -0.79 -5.05
C LYS A 228 -0.96 -1.78 -5.15
N ALA A 229 -1.20 -2.46 -4.05
CA ALA A 229 -2.17 -3.51 -3.97
C ALA A 229 -3.58 -2.94 -4.12
N ASN A 230 -4.46 -3.73 -4.73
CA ASN A 230 -5.88 -3.42 -4.75
C ASN A 230 -6.65 -4.54 -4.06
N ILE A 231 -7.46 -4.19 -3.06
CA ILE A 231 -8.23 -5.18 -2.32
C ILE A 231 -9.24 -5.93 -3.19
N LEU A 232 -9.82 -5.29 -4.22
CA LEU A 232 -10.75 -5.95 -5.14
C LEU A 232 -10.01 -7.01 -5.99
N ASP A 233 -8.84 -6.68 -6.53
CA ASP A 233 -8.01 -7.64 -7.26
C ASP A 233 -7.61 -8.83 -6.34
N ALA A 234 -7.29 -8.54 -5.07
CA ALA A 234 -6.92 -9.56 -4.08
C ALA A 234 -8.08 -10.49 -3.67
N MET A 235 -9.33 -10.05 -3.89
CA MET A 235 -10.54 -10.83 -3.63
C MET A 235 -10.98 -11.65 -4.83
N GLU A 236 -10.72 -11.17 -6.04
CA GLU A 236 -11.02 -11.93 -7.27
C GLU A 236 -10.10 -13.15 -7.42
N ASP A 237 -8.88 -13.09 -6.90
CA ASP A 237 -7.89 -14.16 -7.02
C ASP A 237 -7.35 -14.60 -5.65
N PRO A 238 -7.69 -15.81 -5.16
CA PRO A 238 -7.15 -16.33 -3.91
C PRO A 238 -5.62 -16.56 -3.97
N GLU A 239 -5.00 -16.57 -5.14
CA GLU A 239 -3.54 -16.67 -5.28
C GLU A 239 -2.89 -15.31 -5.56
N TYR A 240 -3.63 -14.20 -5.50
CA TYR A 240 -3.18 -12.85 -5.90
C TYR A 240 -1.78 -12.48 -5.38
N PHE A 241 -1.57 -12.50 -4.06
CA PHE A 241 -0.27 -12.14 -3.46
C PHE A 241 0.81 -13.15 -3.80
N ALA A 242 0.48 -14.45 -3.76
CA ALA A 242 1.43 -15.53 -4.05
C ALA A 242 1.91 -15.50 -5.51
N ASN A 243 1.01 -15.26 -6.46
CA ASN A 243 1.31 -15.10 -7.88
C ASN A 243 2.26 -13.93 -8.14
N ILE A 244 2.03 -12.79 -7.47
CA ILE A 244 2.92 -11.64 -7.57
C ILE A 244 4.31 -11.97 -7.00
N VAL A 245 4.37 -12.55 -5.79
CA VAL A 245 5.65 -12.95 -5.18
C VAL A 245 6.41 -13.92 -6.08
N HIS A 246 5.73 -14.96 -6.59
CA HIS A 246 6.32 -15.97 -7.47
C HIS A 246 6.82 -15.39 -8.79
N LYS A 247 6.12 -14.41 -9.37
CA LYS A 247 6.52 -13.78 -10.64
C LYS A 247 7.87 -13.07 -10.55
N TYR A 248 8.20 -12.48 -9.40
CA TYR A 248 9.41 -11.65 -9.23
C TYR A 248 10.47 -12.27 -8.32
N SER A 249 10.26 -13.48 -7.80
CA SER A 249 11.26 -14.21 -7.05
C SER A 249 12.09 -15.14 -7.93
N GLN A 250 13.28 -15.49 -7.45
CA GLN A 250 14.17 -16.49 -8.04
C GLN A 250 14.40 -17.63 -7.05
N GLU A 251 14.73 -18.81 -7.57
CA GLU A 251 15.07 -19.96 -6.74
C GLU A 251 16.29 -19.65 -5.85
N GLY A 252 16.19 -20.01 -4.57
CA GLY A 252 17.25 -19.78 -3.58
C GLY A 252 17.22 -18.39 -2.93
N GLU A 253 16.36 -17.47 -3.36
CA GLU A 253 16.20 -16.18 -2.69
C GLU A 253 15.50 -16.32 -1.33
N LYS A 254 15.99 -15.63 -0.31
CA LYS A 254 15.23 -15.30 0.90
C LYS A 254 14.21 -14.21 0.55
N ILE A 255 12.94 -14.53 0.68
CA ILE A 255 11.86 -13.57 0.47
C ILE A 255 11.53 -12.85 1.79
N ILE A 256 11.37 -11.52 1.70
CA ILE A 256 10.86 -10.69 2.79
C ILE A 256 9.66 -9.90 2.23
N VAL A 257 8.47 -10.13 2.77
CA VAL A 257 7.25 -9.48 2.32
C VAL A 257 6.74 -8.52 3.38
N PHE A 258 6.74 -7.22 3.10
CA PHE A 258 6.06 -6.21 3.89
C PHE A 258 4.64 -6.02 3.36
N MET A 259 3.65 -6.12 4.24
CA MET A 259 2.24 -5.98 3.90
C MET A 259 1.58 -4.97 4.80
N ASP A 260 0.97 -3.94 4.21
CA ASP A 260 -0.01 -3.16 4.95
C ASP A 260 -1.26 -4.01 5.27
N VAL A 261 -1.97 -3.58 6.30
CA VAL A 261 -3.17 -4.28 6.77
C VAL A 261 -4.43 -3.73 6.11
N ASN A 262 -4.67 -2.42 6.24
CA ASN A 262 -5.97 -1.85 5.94
C ASN A 262 -6.08 -1.59 4.44
N SER A 263 -7.20 -1.99 3.82
CA SER A 263 -7.40 -1.88 2.36
C SER A 263 -6.36 -2.62 1.50
N THR A 264 -5.45 -3.37 2.12
CA THR A 264 -4.45 -4.21 1.44
C THR A 264 -4.81 -5.68 1.64
N ILE A 265 -4.89 -6.15 2.89
CA ILE A 265 -5.33 -7.54 3.20
C ILE A 265 -6.68 -7.59 3.91
N VAL A 266 -7.11 -6.50 4.55
CA VAL A 266 -8.39 -6.39 5.25
C VAL A 266 -9.30 -5.39 4.56
N CYS A 267 -10.49 -5.83 4.19
CA CYS A 267 -11.49 -4.96 3.59
C CYS A 267 -12.43 -4.30 4.59
N ASN A 268 -12.66 -4.92 5.74
CA ASN A 268 -13.54 -4.34 6.75
C ASN A 268 -12.76 -3.38 7.64
N ASP A 269 -12.89 -2.08 7.37
CA ASP A 269 -12.48 -1.04 8.31
C ASP A 269 -13.52 -0.91 9.43
N THR A 270 -13.47 -1.84 10.37
CA THR A 270 -14.33 -1.85 11.57
C THR A 270 -14.20 -0.57 12.39
N VAL A 271 -13.12 0.21 12.22
CA VAL A 271 -12.92 1.50 12.90
C VAL A 271 -13.87 2.58 12.36
N GLN A 272 -14.29 2.48 11.09
CA GLN A 272 -15.20 3.46 10.49
C GLN A 272 -16.68 3.14 10.72
N GLY A 273 -17.01 2.00 11.34
CA GLY A 273 -18.40 1.58 11.58
C GLY A 273 -19.18 1.31 10.30
N LYS A 274 -18.50 1.10 9.17
CA LYS A 274 -19.11 0.72 7.90
C LYS A 274 -19.32 -0.78 7.88
N ASP A 275 -20.44 -1.20 7.29
CA ASP A 275 -20.62 -2.60 6.93
C ASP A 275 -19.80 -2.94 5.68
N LEU A 276 -19.81 -4.22 5.31
CA LEU A 276 -19.10 -4.74 4.14
C LEU A 276 -19.56 -4.05 2.85
N ALA A 277 -20.87 -3.86 2.68
CA ALA A 277 -21.47 -3.22 1.52
C ALA A 277 -21.02 -1.76 1.36
N GLY A 278 -21.10 -0.97 2.43
CA GLY A 278 -20.65 0.42 2.44
C GLY A 278 -19.15 0.55 2.20
N THR A 279 -18.36 -0.40 2.68
CA THR A 279 -16.92 -0.42 2.41
C THR A 279 -16.64 -0.73 0.94
N LEU A 280 -17.30 -1.74 0.37
CA LEU A 280 -17.19 -2.07 -1.05
C LEU A 280 -17.60 -0.90 -1.95
N LEU A 281 -18.72 -0.23 -1.65
CA LEU A 281 -19.16 0.96 -2.40
C LEU A 281 -18.12 2.10 -2.33
N SER A 282 -17.57 2.35 -1.14
CA SER A 282 -16.49 3.32 -0.95
C SER A 282 -15.26 2.98 -1.78
N THR A 283 -14.92 1.69 -1.92
CA THR A 283 -13.81 1.23 -2.76
C THR A 283 -14.14 1.39 -4.25
N LEU A 284 -15.31 0.95 -4.72
CA LEU A 284 -15.73 1.12 -6.12
C LEU A 284 -15.74 2.60 -6.54
N PHE A 285 -16.27 3.48 -5.68
CA PHE A 285 -16.32 4.93 -5.93
C PHE A 285 -14.93 5.59 -5.95
N GLU A 286 -13.92 4.96 -5.38
CA GLU A 286 -12.53 5.44 -5.48
C GLU A 286 -11.97 5.25 -6.89
N PHE A 287 -12.35 4.15 -7.54
CA PHE A 287 -11.87 3.77 -8.86
C PHE A 287 -12.76 4.22 -10.00
N ILE A 288 -13.91 4.84 -9.72
CA ILE A 288 -14.76 5.45 -10.74
C ILE A 288 -14.55 6.96 -10.72
N GLU A 289 -14.20 7.52 -11.88
CA GLU A 289 -14.02 8.96 -12.07
C GLU A 289 -15.11 9.57 -12.93
N LEU A 290 -15.49 10.80 -12.56
CA LEU A 290 -16.31 11.68 -13.36
C LEU A 290 -15.43 12.60 -14.19
N ARG A 291 -15.62 12.58 -15.50
CA ARG A 291 -15.07 13.56 -16.44
C ARG A 291 -16.20 14.53 -16.82
N PRO A 292 -16.26 15.75 -16.23
CA PRO A 292 -17.35 16.69 -16.51
C PRO A 292 -17.31 17.15 -17.97
N THR A 293 -18.45 17.14 -18.65
CA THR A 293 -18.55 17.67 -20.03
C THR A 293 -18.39 19.19 -20.05
N THR A 294 -18.95 19.84 -19.03
CA THR A 294 -18.83 21.28 -18.77
C THR A 294 -18.78 21.52 -17.26
N PRO A 295 -18.06 22.54 -16.78
CA PRO A 295 -18.04 22.87 -15.35
C PRO A 295 -19.45 23.12 -14.78
N PHE A 296 -19.78 22.48 -13.66
CA PHE A 296 -21.10 22.56 -13.03
C PHE A 296 -21.01 22.63 -11.51
N ASP A 297 -22.11 23.02 -10.86
CA ASP A 297 -22.23 23.00 -9.40
C ASP A 297 -23.05 21.78 -9.00
N LEU A 298 -22.49 20.94 -8.13
CA LEU A 298 -23.11 19.73 -7.61
C LEU A 298 -23.66 20.01 -6.21
N THR A 299 -24.96 19.83 -6.03
CA THR A 299 -25.64 19.97 -4.74
C THR A 299 -26.09 18.60 -4.27
N TRP A 300 -25.97 18.31 -2.98
CA TRP A 300 -26.44 17.05 -2.41
C TRP A 300 -27.21 17.29 -1.12
N ASP A 301 -28.49 16.93 -1.13
CA ASP A 301 -29.43 17.15 -0.03
C ASP A 301 -29.36 18.59 0.53
N SER A 302 -28.87 18.79 1.77
CA SER A 302 -28.78 20.09 2.44
C SER A 302 -27.35 20.65 2.54
N GLU A 303 -26.38 20.01 1.89
CA GLU A 303 -24.97 20.45 1.90
C GLU A 303 -24.73 21.62 0.93
N GLU A 304 -23.64 22.37 1.15
CA GLU A 304 -23.29 23.47 0.25
C GLU A 304 -22.87 22.94 -1.13
N PRO A 305 -23.26 23.61 -2.24
CA PRO A 305 -22.86 23.17 -3.56
C PRO A 305 -21.35 23.21 -3.76
N ILE A 306 -20.78 22.18 -4.40
CA ILE A 306 -19.37 22.16 -4.79
C ILE A 306 -19.22 22.40 -6.29
N ARG A 307 -18.13 23.08 -6.67
CA ARG A 307 -17.78 23.28 -8.08
C ARG A 307 -17.03 22.06 -8.62
N VAL A 308 -17.54 21.47 -9.70
CA VAL A 308 -16.89 20.37 -10.42
C VAL A 308 -16.48 20.86 -11.80
N ASP A 309 -15.19 21.16 -11.95
CA ASP A 309 -14.59 21.74 -13.15
C ASP A 309 -13.44 20.89 -13.75
N LYS A 310 -13.09 19.79 -13.07
CA LYS A 310 -12.03 18.86 -13.46
C LYS A 310 -12.43 17.42 -13.11
N THR A 311 -11.71 16.47 -13.68
CA THR A 311 -11.87 15.05 -13.36
C THR A 311 -11.65 14.80 -11.87
N LYS A 312 -12.56 14.05 -11.24
CA LYS A 312 -12.48 13.64 -9.83
C LYS A 312 -13.06 12.24 -9.67
N SER A 313 -12.55 11.46 -8.72
CA SER A 313 -13.22 10.20 -8.36
C SER A 313 -14.55 10.47 -7.67
N LEU A 314 -15.50 9.54 -7.75
CA LEU A 314 -16.78 9.67 -7.06
C LEU A 314 -16.57 9.82 -5.55
N LYS A 315 -15.61 9.08 -4.98
CA LYS A 315 -15.23 9.21 -3.55
C LYS A 315 -14.69 10.60 -3.21
N GLN A 316 -13.90 11.22 -4.10
CA GLN A 316 -13.43 12.60 -3.90
C GLN A 316 -14.60 13.59 -3.91
N LEU A 317 -15.57 13.42 -4.82
CA LEU A 317 -16.78 14.24 -4.84
C LEU A 317 -17.56 14.12 -3.52
N VAL A 318 -17.76 12.90 -3.01
CA VAL A 318 -18.42 12.67 -1.72
C VAL A 318 -17.66 13.35 -0.57
N LYS A 319 -16.33 13.27 -0.52
CA LYS A 319 -15.52 13.96 0.51
C LYS A 319 -15.69 15.48 0.46
N GLU A 320 -15.72 16.05 -0.74
CA GLU A 320 -15.88 17.49 -0.93
C GLU A 320 -17.28 17.97 -0.56
N ILE A 321 -18.33 17.30 -1.04
CA ILE A 321 -19.74 17.62 -0.75
C ILE A 321 -20.05 17.55 0.74
N THR A 322 -19.49 16.56 1.43
CA THR A 322 -19.69 16.41 2.88
C THR A 322 -18.79 17.34 3.70
N HIS A 323 -17.95 18.16 3.06
CA HIS A 323 -17.01 19.08 3.71
C HIS A 323 -16.12 18.39 4.76
N ASN A 324 -15.78 17.12 4.55
CA ASN A 324 -15.10 16.25 5.53
C ASN A 324 -15.83 16.11 6.88
N ASN A 325 -17.14 16.34 6.95
CA ASN A 325 -17.97 15.99 8.10
C ASN A 325 -17.99 14.47 8.24
N SER A 326 -17.30 13.94 9.25
CA SER A 326 -17.15 12.50 9.45
C SER A 326 -18.47 11.76 9.63
N GLY A 327 -19.48 12.40 10.25
CA GLY A 327 -20.80 11.80 10.45
C GLY A 327 -21.58 11.66 9.15
N VAL A 328 -21.66 12.74 8.36
CA VAL A 328 -22.35 12.73 7.06
C VAL A 328 -21.61 11.84 6.06
N TYR A 329 -20.29 11.94 6.02
CA TYR A 329 -19.45 11.08 5.17
C TYR A 329 -19.63 9.60 5.50
N SER A 330 -19.72 9.22 6.78
CA SER A 330 -19.95 7.83 7.17
C SER A 330 -21.35 7.35 6.76
N ALA A 331 -22.38 8.17 7.00
CA ALA A 331 -23.77 7.85 6.65
C ALA A 331 -24.04 7.76 5.14
N PHE A 332 -23.16 8.33 4.30
CA PHE A 332 -23.31 8.31 2.84
C PHE A 332 -23.23 6.88 2.25
N TRP A 333 -22.44 6.00 2.85
CA TRP A 333 -22.05 4.71 2.26
C TRP A 333 -23.12 3.62 2.44
N THR A 334 -24.32 3.89 1.96
CA THR A 334 -25.39 2.91 1.83
C THR A 334 -25.76 2.74 0.36
N GLU A 335 -26.22 1.54 -0.02
CA GLU A 335 -26.62 1.25 -1.40
C GLU A 335 -27.60 2.30 -1.98
N PRO A 336 -28.74 2.64 -1.33
CA PRO A 336 -29.70 3.57 -1.91
C PRO A 336 -29.13 4.97 -2.16
N ILE A 337 -28.28 5.46 -1.24
CA ILE A 337 -27.64 6.77 -1.35
C ILE A 337 -26.61 6.76 -2.48
N CYS A 338 -25.79 5.71 -2.58
CA CYS A 338 -24.78 5.59 -3.63
C CYS A 338 -25.41 5.48 -5.03
N TRP A 339 -26.49 4.71 -5.19
CA TRP A 339 -27.19 4.59 -6.48
C TRP A 339 -27.88 5.90 -6.89
N LYS A 340 -28.50 6.60 -5.94
CA LYS A 340 -29.06 7.95 -6.18
C LYS A 340 -27.95 8.91 -6.62
N PHE A 341 -26.81 8.91 -5.93
CA PHE A 341 -25.69 9.79 -6.22
C PHE A 341 -25.10 9.53 -7.61
N PHE A 342 -24.84 8.26 -7.93
CA PHE A 342 -24.35 7.85 -9.23
C PHE A 342 -25.30 8.30 -10.35
N SER A 343 -26.60 8.08 -10.17
CA SER A 343 -27.64 8.47 -11.13
C SER A 343 -27.70 9.97 -11.37
N GLU A 344 -27.43 10.78 -10.34
CA GLU A 344 -27.39 12.23 -10.49
C GLU A 344 -26.12 12.68 -11.22
N VAL A 345 -24.97 12.15 -10.82
CA VAL A 345 -23.66 12.56 -11.33
C VAL A 345 -23.46 12.14 -12.79
N VAL A 346 -23.96 10.97 -13.21
CA VAL A 346 -23.85 10.50 -14.60
C VAL A 346 -24.55 11.41 -15.61
N THR A 347 -25.49 12.25 -15.17
CA THR A 347 -26.15 13.25 -16.04
C THR A 347 -25.27 14.47 -16.33
N ARG A 348 -24.15 14.62 -15.62
CA ARG A 348 -23.29 15.81 -15.65
C ARG A 348 -21.94 15.57 -16.36
N GLY A 349 -21.65 14.33 -16.75
CA GLY A 349 -20.43 13.96 -17.44
C GLY A 349 -20.29 12.46 -17.61
N ASP A 350 -19.12 12.05 -18.11
CA ASP A 350 -18.83 10.63 -18.34
C ASP A 350 -18.28 9.99 -17.07
N LEU A 351 -18.90 8.90 -16.63
CA LEU A 351 -18.37 8.04 -15.57
C LEU A 351 -17.59 6.88 -16.18
N ARG A 352 -16.38 6.62 -15.67
CA ARG A 352 -15.46 5.59 -16.20
C ARG A 352 -14.60 5.04 -15.07
N TRP A 353 -13.99 3.88 -15.28
CA TRP A 353 -12.88 3.47 -14.41
C TRP A 353 -11.70 4.44 -14.58
N VAL A 354 -10.97 4.69 -13.49
CA VAL A 354 -9.76 5.51 -13.51
C VAL A 354 -8.77 4.91 -14.52
N GLY A 355 -8.38 5.73 -15.50
CA GLY A 355 -7.45 5.32 -16.56
C GLY A 355 -8.08 4.53 -17.72
N GLU A 356 -9.37 4.23 -17.68
CA GLU A 356 -10.07 3.55 -18.77
C GLU A 356 -10.97 4.50 -19.58
N GLU A 357 -11.24 4.13 -20.83
CA GLU A 357 -12.11 4.90 -21.72
C GLU A 357 -13.56 4.38 -21.74
N GLN A 358 -13.80 3.18 -21.25
CA GLN A 358 -15.14 2.57 -21.23
C GLN A 358 -16.06 3.31 -20.26
N LEU A 359 -17.26 3.67 -20.75
CA LEU A 359 -18.30 4.28 -19.93
C LEU A 359 -18.87 3.28 -18.92
N MET A 360 -19.02 3.73 -17.68
CA MET A 360 -19.66 3.02 -16.59
C MET A 360 -21.12 3.46 -16.49
N THR A 361 -22.03 2.54 -16.78
CA THR A 361 -23.48 2.73 -16.57
C THR A 361 -23.88 2.34 -15.15
N LEU A 362 -25.04 2.80 -14.67
CA LEU A 362 -25.55 2.41 -13.36
C LEU A 362 -25.77 0.90 -13.25
N GLU A 363 -26.35 0.29 -14.29
CA GLU A 363 -26.64 -1.14 -14.34
C GLU A 363 -25.36 -1.98 -14.27
N ALA A 364 -24.33 -1.56 -15.01
CA ALA A 364 -23.01 -2.21 -14.96
C ALA A 364 -22.39 -2.12 -13.56
N LEU A 365 -22.45 -0.94 -12.92
CA LEU A 365 -21.90 -0.78 -11.56
C LEU A 365 -22.68 -1.61 -10.53
N GLN A 366 -24.01 -1.63 -10.61
CA GLN A 366 -24.84 -2.44 -9.73
C GLN A 366 -24.55 -3.94 -9.91
N GLY A 367 -24.39 -4.39 -11.16
CA GLY A 367 -23.99 -5.77 -11.46
C GLY A 367 -22.65 -6.14 -10.82
N LEU A 368 -21.63 -5.30 -11.03
CA LEU A 368 -20.31 -5.50 -10.44
C LEU A 368 -20.33 -5.48 -8.91
N PHE A 369 -21.10 -4.57 -8.32
CA PHE A 369 -21.27 -4.52 -6.86
C PHE A 369 -21.85 -5.83 -6.32
N GLN A 370 -22.88 -6.39 -6.96
CA GLN A 370 -23.47 -7.67 -6.54
C GLN A 370 -22.50 -8.84 -6.74
N GLU A 371 -21.77 -8.87 -7.84
CA GLU A 371 -20.73 -9.88 -8.10
C GLU A 371 -19.62 -9.85 -7.03
N TYR A 372 -19.14 -8.65 -6.68
CA TYR A 372 -18.16 -8.50 -5.60
C TYR A 372 -18.73 -8.86 -4.23
N LEU A 373 -19.97 -8.48 -3.93
CA LEU A 373 -20.60 -8.78 -2.64
C LEU A 373 -20.71 -10.30 -2.41
N VAL A 374 -21.13 -11.05 -3.44
CA VAL A 374 -21.16 -12.52 -3.39
C VAL A 374 -19.75 -13.11 -3.27
N SER A 375 -18.79 -12.57 -4.03
CA SER A 375 -17.41 -13.05 -3.99
C SER A 375 -16.76 -12.82 -2.63
N LEU A 376 -17.00 -11.66 -2.01
CA LEU A 376 -16.51 -11.26 -0.70
C LEU A 376 -16.86 -12.27 0.39
N GLU A 377 -18.11 -12.76 0.42
CA GLU A 377 -18.54 -13.76 1.39
C GLU A 377 -17.81 -15.09 1.22
N ALA A 378 -17.34 -15.40 0.00
CA ALA A 378 -16.67 -16.65 -0.32
C ALA A 378 -15.14 -16.60 -0.14
N VAL A 379 -14.52 -15.42 -0.26
CA VAL A 379 -13.06 -15.24 -0.34
C VAL A 379 -12.47 -14.42 0.80
N THR A 380 -13.28 -14.13 1.83
CA THR A 380 -12.81 -13.46 3.05
C THR A 380 -13.24 -14.20 4.29
N THR A 381 -12.44 -14.05 5.37
CA THR A 381 -12.85 -14.52 6.68
C THR A 381 -13.99 -13.67 7.25
N LYS A 382 -14.61 -14.13 8.34
CA LYS A 382 -15.60 -13.35 9.11
C LYS A 382 -15.09 -11.95 9.54
N ASP A 383 -13.77 -11.78 9.63
CA ASP A 383 -13.11 -10.54 10.03
C ASP A 383 -12.73 -9.66 8.82
N GLY A 384 -13.13 -10.06 7.61
CA GLY A 384 -12.88 -9.37 6.35
C GLY A 384 -11.44 -9.47 5.85
N ILE A 385 -10.71 -10.52 6.23
CA ILE A 385 -9.33 -10.77 5.77
C ILE A 385 -9.40 -11.60 4.49
N ALA A 386 -8.76 -11.13 3.41
CA ALA A 386 -8.75 -11.83 2.13
C ALA A 386 -8.03 -13.19 2.20
N ASP A 387 -8.58 -14.20 1.53
CA ASP A 387 -8.01 -15.56 1.50
C ASP A 387 -6.59 -15.59 0.92
N SER A 388 -6.32 -14.70 -0.02
CA SER A 388 -5.01 -14.58 -0.66
C SER A 388 -3.88 -14.23 0.31
N TRP A 389 -4.18 -13.56 1.44
CA TRP A 389 -3.22 -13.34 2.52
C TRP A 389 -2.76 -14.67 3.14
N PHE A 390 -3.70 -15.57 3.45
CA PHE A 390 -3.37 -16.85 4.06
C PHE A 390 -2.58 -17.73 3.10
N ARG A 391 -2.91 -17.70 1.79
CA ARG A 391 -2.15 -18.44 0.77
C ARG A 391 -0.70 -18.01 0.69
N VAL A 392 -0.44 -16.70 0.61
CA VAL A 392 0.94 -16.20 0.57
C VAL A 392 1.68 -16.46 1.89
N PHE A 393 1.03 -16.29 3.04
CA PHE A 393 1.65 -16.58 4.33
C PHE A 393 2.02 -18.06 4.47
N GLU A 394 1.10 -18.97 4.14
CA GLU A 394 1.33 -20.42 4.20
C GLU A 394 2.46 -20.87 3.26
N GLY A 395 2.58 -20.26 2.08
CA GLY A 395 3.67 -20.53 1.14
C GLY A 395 5.03 -20.02 1.61
N LEU A 396 5.06 -19.02 2.48
CA LEU A 396 6.28 -18.36 2.94
C LEU A 396 6.74 -18.77 4.34
N LYS A 397 5.83 -19.20 5.21
CA LYS A 397 6.12 -19.46 6.63
C LYS A 397 7.23 -20.50 6.82
N GLY A 398 8.07 -20.27 7.82
CA GLY A 398 9.16 -21.17 8.20
C GLY A 398 10.44 -21.07 7.37
N GLN A 399 10.42 -20.42 6.19
CA GLN A 399 11.61 -20.20 5.34
C GLN A 399 11.84 -18.71 5.05
N HIS A 400 10.75 -17.97 4.90
CA HIS A 400 10.76 -16.56 4.52
C HIS A 400 10.16 -15.71 5.64
N THR A 401 10.20 -14.40 5.44
CA THR A 401 9.73 -13.42 6.43
C THR A 401 8.51 -12.70 5.88
N VAL A 402 7.45 -12.69 6.66
CA VAL A 402 6.23 -11.92 6.33
C VAL A 402 6.02 -10.90 7.43
N VAL A 403 6.01 -9.62 7.07
CA VAL A 403 5.93 -8.48 7.98
C VAL A 403 4.61 -7.76 7.78
N LEU A 404 3.74 -7.79 8.78
CA LEU A 404 2.61 -6.86 8.86
C LEU A 404 3.16 -5.46 9.19
N ASN A 405 3.11 -4.54 8.25
CA ASN A 405 3.74 -3.22 8.34
C ASN A 405 2.67 -2.11 8.31
N SER A 406 2.29 -1.62 9.49
CA SER A 406 1.13 -0.74 9.66
C SER A 406 1.50 0.52 10.45
N PHE A 407 0.79 1.62 10.21
CA PHE A 407 0.78 2.78 11.12
C PHE A 407 -0.21 2.60 12.28
N GLY A 408 -1.29 1.86 12.03
CA GLY A 408 -2.29 1.55 13.02
C GLY A 408 -1.90 0.32 13.83
N VAL A 409 -2.37 0.28 15.07
CA VAL A 409 -2.19 -0.86 15.95
C VAL A 409 -3.17 -2.02 15.62
N ASP A 410 -4.00 -1.90 14.59
CA ASP A 410 -5.07 -2.87 14.28
C ASP A 410 -4.56 -4.17 13.61
N THR A 411 -3.28 -4.51 13.79
CA THR A 411 -2.63 -5.72 13.27
C THR A 411 -3.06 -6.99 14.02
N ARG A 412 -3.45 -6.88 15.31
CA ARG A 412 -3.75 -8.05 16.16
C ARG A 412 -4.85 -8.96 15.62
N LYS A 413 -5.90 -8.40 15.00
CA LYS A 413 -6.96 -9.22 14.38
C LYS A 413 -6.40 -10.15 13.30
N VAL A 414 -5.46 -9.65 12.49
CA VAL A 414 -4.80 -10.45 11.45
C VAL A 414 -3.88 -11.48 12.08
N ILE A 415 -3.12 -11.10 13.10
CA ILE A 415 -2.24 -12.03 13.83
C ILE A 415 -3.04 -13.22 14.37
N LEU A 416 -4.12 -12.96 15.11
CA LEU A 416 -4.94 -14.00 15.74
C LEU A 416 -5.63 -14.90 14.71
N ALA A 417 -5.93 -14.38 13.52
CA ALA A 417 -6.47 -15.18 12.41
C ALA A 417 -5.39 -15.99 11.69
N THR A 418 -4.13 -15.53 11.69
CA THR A 418 -3.04 -16.09 10.87
C THR A 418 -2.25 -17.16 11.61
N VAL A 419 -1.89 -16.93 12.88
CA VAL A 419 -1.03 -17.83 13.64
C VAL A 419 -1.74 -18.40 14.87
N PRO A 420 -1.48 -19.67 15.23
CA PRO A 420 -2.11 -20.30 16.39
C PRO A 420 -1.62 -19.75 17.74
N ASN A 421 -0.44 -19.13 17.78
CA ASN A 421 0.15 -18.58 19.00
C ASN A 421 0.78 -17.21 18.72
N GLU A 422 0.09 -16.13 19.13
CA GLU A 422 0.57 -14.75 18.95
C GLU A 422 1.90 -14.47 19.69
N LYS A 423 2.28 -15.26 20.71
CA LYS A 423 3.55 -15.08 21.44
C LYS A 423 4.78 -15.41 20.58
N ARG A 424 4.59 -16.12 19.46
CA ARG A 424 5.66 -16.43 18.50
C ARG A 424 5.91 -15.31 17.48
N VAL A 425 5.05 -14.30 17.45
CA VAL A 425 5.16 -13.18 16.52
C VAL A 425 6.12 -12.15 17.09
N LEU A 426 7.14 -11.79 16.33
CA LEU A 426 8.02 -10.69 16.71
C LEU A 426 7.29 -9.36 16.49
N GLN A 427 7.28 -8.53 17.52
CA GLN A 427 6.64 -7.22 17.51
C GLN A 427 7.71 -6.13 17.54
N ILE A 428 7.74 -5.27 16.53
CA ILE A 428 8.66 -4.14 16.43
C ILE A 428 7.85 -2.85 16.44
N THR A 429 8.15 -1.95 17.36
CA THR A 429 7.68 -0.58 17.34
C THR A 429 8.77 0.33 16.80
N VAL A 430 8.38 1.30 15.98
CA VAL A 430 9.31 2.29 15.42
C VAL A 430 9.14 3.60 16.15
N ASN A 431 10.20 4.10 16.77
CA ASN A 431 10.23 5.39 17.48
C ASN A 431 9.11 5.51 18.54
N TYR A 432 8.88 4.45 19.33
CA TYR A 432 7.79 4.38 20.32
C TYR A 432 7.75 5.57 21.28
N GLU A 433 8.91 6.10 21.67
CA GLU A 433 9.03 7.17 22.66
C GLU A 433 8.37 8.49 22.25
N ILE A 434 8.10 8.68 20.96
CA ILE A 434 7.49 9.91 20.41
C ILE A 434 6.09 9.67 19.84
N TRP A 435 5.51 8.50 20.09
CA TRP A 435 4.11 8.25 19.78
C TRP A 435 3.21 9.14 20.63
N ASP A 436 2.02 9.44 20.10
CA ASP A 436 1.04 10.14 20.91
C ASP A 436 0.41 9.20 21.96
N SER A 437 -0.12 9.78 23.04
CA SER A 437 -0.64 9.01 24.16
C SER A 437 -1.80 8.09 23.78
N ARG A 438 -2.56 8.45 22.75
CA ARG A 438 -3.66 7.64 22.23
C ARG A 438 -3.12 6.37 21.59
N ASP A 439 -2.14 6.48 20.71
CA ASP A 439 -1.55 5.34 20.00
C ASP A 439 -0.78 4.43 20.97
N VAL A 440 -0.06 4.99 21.94
CA VAL A 440 0.57 4.25 23.07
C VAL A 440 -0.47 3.44 23.83
N THR A 441 -1.53 4.09 24.32
CA THR A 441 -2.58 3.42 25.11
C THR A 441 -3.26 2.31 24.30
N LYS A 442 -3.56 2.58 23.02
CA LYS A 442 -4.21 1.59 22.15
C LYS A 442 -3.28 0.40 21.89
N PHE A 443 -1.98 0.61 21.68
CA PHE A 443 -0.98 -0.46 21.53
C PHE A 443 -0.85 -1.30 22.80
N GLU A 444 -0.58 -0.68 23.94
CA GLU A 444 -0.38 -1.39 25.22
C GLU A 444 -1.62 -2.19 25.64
N SER A 445 -2.82 -1.67 25.36
CA SER A 445 -4.08 -2.34 25.67
C SER A 445 -4.23 -3.71 24.99
N GLN A 446 -3.51 -3.96 23.90
CA GLN A 446 -3.53 -5.25 23.18
C GLN A 446 -2.79 -6.34 23.94
N PHE A 447 -1.81 -5.95 24.74
CA PHE A 447 -0.97 -6.85 25.53
C PHE A 447 -1.40 -6.89 27.01
N ALA A 448 -2.32 -6.00 27.41
CA ALA A 448 -2.86 -5.92 28.77
C ALA A 448 -3.94 -6.99 29.07
N SER A 449 -4.37 -7.79 28.08
CA SER A 449 -5.38 -8.82 28.31
C SER A 449 -4.86 -9.90 29.24
N LYS A 450 -5.49 -9.98 30.43
CA LYS A 450 -5.31 -11.04 31.44
C LYS A 450 -5.49 -12.41 30.79
N ASP A 451 -4.58 -13.33 31.09
CA ASP A 451 -4.64 -14.75 30.70
C ASP A 451 -6.09 -15.27 30.65
N SER A 452 -6.61 -15.49 29.44
CA SER A 452 -7.90 -16.13 29.18
C SER A 452 -7.71 -17.60 28.86
#